data_AF-A0A4Q3FNR6-F1
#
_entry.id   AF-A0A4Q3FNR6-F1
#
_cell.length_a   1.000
_cell.length_b   1.000
_cell.length_c   1.000
_cell.angle_alpha   90.00
_cell.angle_beta   90.00
_cell.angle_gamma   90.00
#
_symmetry.space_group_name_H-M   'P 1'
#
loop_
_entity.id
_entity.type
_entity.pdbx_description
1 polymer ?
#
loop_
_entity_poly.entity_id
_entity_poly.type
_entity_poly.pdbx_seq_one_letter_code
_entity_poly.pdbx_strand_id
1 'polypeptide(L)'
;MDRWLTEFVKLWVVIDPIGTLPVFLAVTAGLSAAAARRIALHGSLVAFLVLLFFVLLGQVLLSAMDIELSSFQIAGNIVLFLFALTMIFGESKLEEDQKLLRSSDIEKAVYPLAIPSIASPGAMLTVMTVTDNSKFSIAEQAETIGQIAIIFAVMLVLLFSASRIIAVIGNAGASVISRVMGLILASVAVDGIIKAMRVVLAG
;
A
#
# COMPACT_ATOMS: atom_id res chain seq x y z
N MET A 1 -7.93 22.02 -8.96
CA MET A 1 -7.91 20.59 -9.29
C MET A 1 -9.21 20.01 -8.77
N ASP A 2 -9.93 19.25 -9.59
CA ASP A 2 -11.21 18.67 -9.19
C ASP A 2 -11.02 17.75 -7.97
N ARG A 3 -11.99 17.72 -7.05
CA ARG A 3 -11.92 16.93 -5.80
C ARG A 3 -11.56 15.47 -6.10
N TRP A 4 -12.27 14.90 -7.07
CA TRP A 4 -12.09 13.53 -7.56
C TRP A 4 -10.64 13.25 -7.98
N LEU A 5 -10.03 14.13 -8.77
CA LEU A 5 -8.66 13.95 -9.24
C LEU A 5 -7.65 14.03 -8.09
N THR A 6 -7.91 14.91 -7.12
CA THR A 6 -7.06 15.06 -5.94
C THR A 6 -7.08 13.83 -5.05
N GLU A 7 -8.25 13.22 -4.86
CA GLU A 7 -8.42 11.98 -4.10
C GLU A 7 -7.80 10.80 -4.83
N PHE A 8 -8.05 10.68 -6.14
CA PHE A 8 -7.47 9.63 -6.97
C PHE A 8 -5.94 9.66 -6.93
N VAL A 9 -5.32 10.84 -7.06
CA VAL A 9 -3.86 10.98 -6.99
C VAL A 9 -3.32 10.60 -5.61
N LYS A 10 -3.99 10.99 -4.52
CA LYS A 10 -3.59 10.58 -3.16
C LYS A 10 -3.63 9.06 -3.02
N LEU A 11 -4.74 8.43 -3.40
CA LEU A 11 -4.92 6.98 -3.35
C LEU A 11 -3.90 6.25 -4.22
N TRP A 12 -3.64 6.75 -5.43
CA TRP A 12 -2.64 6.20 -6.34
C TRP A 12 -1.25 6.16 -5.71
N VAL A 13 -0.83 7.27 -5.09
CA VAL A 13 0.51 7.37 -4.48
C VAL A 13 0.66 6.46 -3.28
N VAL A 14 -0.38 6.28 -2.45
CA VAL A 14 -0.27 5.48 -1.21
C VAL A 14 -0.51 3.98 -1.41
N ILE A 15 -1.35 3.59 -2.38
CA ILE A 15 -1.53 2.19 -2.80
C ILE A 15 -0.31 1.72 -3.61
N ASP A 16 0.35 2.66 -4.29
CA ASP A 16 1.61 2.49 -5.00
C ASP A 16 1.67 1.24 -5.90
N PRO A 17 0.84 1.18 -6.95
CA PRO A 17 0.81 0.03 -7.85
C PRO A 17 2.15 -0.16 -8.60
N ILE A 18 2.97 0.89 -8.71
CA ILE A 18 4.28 0.85 -9.35
C ILE A 18 5.35 0.34 -8.37
N GLY A 19 5.43 0.89 -7.17
CA GLY A 19 6.39 0.44 -6.14
C GLY A 19 6.07 -0.93 -5.55
N THR A 20 4.84 -1.42 -5.71
CA THR A 20 4.49 -2.82 -5.43
C THR A 20 5.18 -3.81 -6.39
N LEU A 21 5.58 -3.39 -7.61
CA LEU A 21 6.22 -4.29 -8.58
C LEU A 21 7.53 -4.90 -8.06
N PRO A 22 8.50 -4.13 -7.53
CA PRO A 22 9.70 -4.70 -6.91
C PRO A 22 9.41 -5.74 -5.83
N VAL A 23 8.45 -5.47 -4.95
CA VAL A 23 8.05 -6.39 -3.86
C VAL A 23 7.46 -7.68 -4.45
N PHE A 24 6.55 -7.54 -5.42
CA PHE A 24 5.96 -8.68 -6.12
C PHE A 24 7.02 -9.52 -6.84
N LEU A 25 7.96 -8.89 -7.53
CA LEU A 25 9.04 -9.57 -8.25
C LEU A 25 9.97 -10.32 -7.30
N ALA A 26 10.29 -9.74 -6.14
CA ALA A 26 11.09 -10.41 -5.11
C ALA A 26 10.36 -11.66 -4.57
N VAL A 27 9.08 -11.53 -4.23
CA VAL A 27 8.27 -12.63 -3.65
C VAL A 27 7.99 -13.74 -4.66
N THR A 28 7.90 -13.41 -5.95
CA THR A 28 7.60 -14.37 -7.03
C THR A 28 8.84 -14.87 -7.77
N ALA A 29 10.04 -14.47 -7.34
CA ALA A 29 11.28 -14.92 -7.94
C ALA A 29 11.39 -16.46 -7.89
N GLY A 30 11.68 -17.07 -9.04
CA GLY A 30 11.82 -18.53 -9.16
C GLY A 30 10.51 -19.32 -9.18
N LEU A 31 9.34 -18.67 -9.09
CA LEU A 31 8.04 -19.34 -9.19
C LEU A 31 7.57 -19.48 -10.64
N SER A 32 6.65 -20.41 -10.86
CA SER A 32 5.94 -20.50 -12.15
C SER A 32 5.05 -19.28 -12.38
N ALA A 33 4.81 -18.93 -13.66
CA ALA A 33 3.91 -17.83 -14.01
C ALA A 33 2.48 -18.01 -13.45
N ALA A 34 2.02 -19.26 -13.31
CA ALA A 34 0.71 -19.55 -12.72
C ALA A 34 0.68 -19.25 -11.21
N ALA A 35 1.73 -19.63 -10.47
CA ALA A 35 1.85 -19.33 -9.04
C ALA A 35 1.98 -17.82 -8.80
N ALA A 36 2.81 -17.13 -9.59
CA ALA A 36 2.95 -15.68 -9.51
C ALA A 36 1.61 -14.94 -9.73
N ARG A 37 0.80 -15.37 -10.70
CA ARG A 37 -0.55 -14.80 -10.94
C ARG A 37 -1.51 -15.06 -9.76
N ARG A 38 -1.45 -16.24 -9.14
CA ARG A 38 -2.25 -16.54 -7.93
C ARG A 38 -1.85 -15.63 -6.77
N ILE A 39 -0.55 -15.43 -6.56
CA ILE A 39 -0.02 -14.52 -5.54
C ILE A 39 -0.49 -13.09 -5.81
N ALA A 40 -0.42 -12.62 -7.05
CA ALA A 40 -0.92 -11.29 -7.43
C ALA A 40 -2.41 -11.14 -7.11
N LEU A 41 -3.24 -12.12 -7.49
CA LEU A 41 -4.68 -12.10 -7.25
C LEU A 41 -5.01 -12.14 -5.76
N HIS A 42 -4.44 -13.07 -5.01
CA HIS A 42 -4.69 -13.20 -3.58
C HIS A 42 -4.17 -11.98 -2.81
N GLY A 43 -2.98 -11.48 -3.14
CA GLY A 43 -2.39 -10.32 -2.47
C GLY A 43 -3.21 -9.06 -2.72
N SER A 44 -3.63 -8.86 -3.97
CA SER A 44 -4.54 -7.77 -4.35
C SER A 44 -5.89 -7.91 -3.64
N LEU A 45 -6.47 -9.11 -3.60
CA LEU A 45 -7.76 -9.32 -2.94
C LEU A 45 -7.67 -9.06 -1.42
N VAL A 46 -6.63 -9.57 -0.75
CA VAL A 46 -6.41 -9.34 0.68
C VAL A 46 -6.24 -7.85 0.95
N ALA A 47 -5.39 -7.16 0.20
CA ALA A 47 -5.17 -5.73 0.38
C ALA A 47 -6.45 -4.91 0.10
N PHE A 48 -7.22 -5.26 -0.93
CA PHE A 48 -8.49 -4.61 -1.22
C PHE A 48 -9.49 -4.77 -0.07
N LEU A 49 -9.61 -5.99 0.48
CA LEU A 49 -10.49 -6.27 1.62
C LEU A 49 -10.05 -5.51 2.88
N VAL A 50 -8.75 -5.39 3.12
CA VAL A 50 -8.20 -4.60 4.22
C VAL A 50 -8.55 -3.12 4.04
N LEU A 51 -8.31 -2.55 2.87
CA LEU A 51 -8.65 -1.14 2.62
C LEU A 51 -10.16 -0.91 2.70
N LEU A 52 -10.98 -1.83 2.20
CA LEU A 52 -12.44 -1.77 2.31
C LEU A 52 -12.90 -1.81 3.78
N PHE A 53 -12.28 -2.65 4.61
CA PHE A 53 -12.52 -2.66 6.05
C PHE A 53 -12.21 -1.29 6.67
N PHE A 54 -11.08 -0.68 6.32
CA PHE A 54 -10.68 0.64 6.84
C PHE A 54 -11.59 1.78 6.36
N VAL A 55 -12.12 1.69 5.13
CA VAL A 55 -13.16 2.60 4.61
C VAL A 55 -14.43 2.54 5.46
N LEU A 56 -14.95 1.32 5.70
CA LEU A 56 -16.27 1.13 6.30
C LEU A 56 -16.26 1.21 7.84
N LEU A 57 -15.24 0.64 8.47
CA LEU A 57 -15.20 0.40 9.92
C LEU A 57 -14.05 1.11 10.62
N GLY A 58 -13.12 1.70 9.87
CA GLY A 58 -11.90 2.27 10.41
C GLY A 58 -12.16 3.36 11.47
N GLN A 59 -12.97 4.36 11.13
CA GLN A 59 -13.30 5.44 12.06
C GLN A 59 -14.09 4.93 13.28
N VAL A 60 -15.04 4.01 13.08
CA VAL A 60 -15.84 3.42 14.16
C VAL A 60 -14.93 2.69 15.15
N LEU A 61 -13.94 1.95 14.66
CA LEU A 61 -12.96 1.25 15.50
C LEU A 61 -12.14 2.24 16.33
N LEU A 62 -11.60 3.30 15.72
CA LEU A 62 -10.81 4.30 16.43
C LEU A 62 -11.63 5.01 17.52
N SER A 63 -12.86 5.41 17.21
CA SER A 63 -13.77 6.04 18.18
C SER A 63 -14.15 5.09 19.32
N ALA A 64 -14.36 3.81 19.04
CA ALA A 64 -14.67 2.82 20.09
C ALA A 64 -13.49 2.60 21.07
N MET A 65 -12.26 2.86 20.62
CA MET A 65 -11.05 2.77 21.43
C MET A 65 -10.62 4.09 22.06
N ASP A 66 -11.37 5.18 21.84
CA ASP A 66 -11.02 6.54 22.24
C ASP A 66 -9.64 6.98 21.71
N ILE A 67 -9.29 6.52 20.50
CA ILE A 67 -8.04 6.89 19.81
C ILE A 67 -8.31 8.03 18.84
N GLU A 68 -7.59 9.13 19.03
CA GLU A 68 -7.61 10.24 18.09
C GLU A 68 -7.09 9.83 16.71
N LEU A 69 -7.75 10.34 15.66
CA LEU A 69 -7.32 10.14 14.29
C LEU A 69 -5.87 10.62 14.07
N SER A 70 -5.46 11.71 14.70
CA SER A 70 -4.08 12.24 14.63
C SER A 70 -3.04 11.26 15.19
N SER A 71 -3.35 10.56 16.28
CA SER A 71 -2.47 9.52 16.85
C SER A 71 -2.31 8.34 15.91
N PHE A 72 -3.41 7.88 15.30
CA PHE A 72 -3.38 6.85 14.28
C PHE A 72 -2.61 7.31 13.03
N GLN A 73 -2.74 8.58 12.63
CA GLN A 73 -1.98 9.17 11.52
C GLN A 73 -0.47 9.09 11.77
N ILE A 74 -0.01 9.50 12.96
CA ILE A 74 1.42 9.47 13.29
C ILE A 74 1.93 8.03 13.26
N ALA A 75 1.24 7.10 13.94
CA ALA A 75 1.65 5.70 13.97
C ALA A 75 1.69 5.05 12.58
N GLY A 76 0.64 5.23 11.78
CA GLY A 76 0.58 4.68 10.42
C GLY A 76 1.68 5.22 9.52
N ASN A 77 1.97 6.52 9.59
CA ASN A 77 3.06 7.10 8.81
C ASN A 77 4.45 6.64 9.31
N ILE A 78 4.65 6.37 10.60
CA ILE A 78 5.90 5.77 11.11
C ILE A 78 6.10 4.38 10.49
N VAL A 79 5.07 3.54 10.45
CA VAL A 79 5.18 2.21 9.83
C VAL A 79 5.42 2.30 8.32
N LEU A 80 4.73 3.23 7.63
CA LEU A 80 4.99 3.49 6.21
C LEU A 80 6.44 3.94 5.98
N PHE A 81 6.98 4.82 6.83
CA PHE A 81 8.36 5.26 6.75
C PHE A 81 9.34 4.10 6.95
N LEU A 82 9.13 3.26 7.96
CA LEU A 82 9.96 2.07 8.20
C LEU A 82 9.92 1.11 6.99
N PHE A 83 8.74 0.86 6.43
CA PHE A 83 8.61 0.05 5.21
C PHE A 83 9.36 0.68 4.02
N ALA A 84 9.24 2.00 3.83
CA ALA A 84 9.95 2.71 2.78
C ALA A 84 11.48 2.59 2.92
N LEU A 85 12.02 2.59 4.15
CA LEU A 85 13.44 2.34 4.39
C LEU A 85 13.88 0.95 3.91
N THR A 86 13.03 -0.08 4.06
CA THR A 86 13.34 -1.42 3.56
C THR A 86 13.51 -1.44 2.04
N MET A 87 12.75 -0.62 1.31
CA MET A 87 12.86 -0.47 -0.14
C MET A 87 14.09 0.34 -0.57
N ILE A 88 14.48 1.35 0.24
CA ILE A 88 15.64 2.23 -0.03
C ILE A 88 16.95 1.47 0.20
N PHE A 89 17.06 0.77 1.32
CA PHE A 89 18.30 0.10 1.69
C PHE A 89 18.39 -1.31 1.11
N GLY A 90 17.24 -1.92 0.78
CA GLY A 90 17.16 -3.31 0.37
C GLY A 90 17.50 -4.21 1.56
N GLU A 91 16.54 -4.45 2.44
CA GLU A 91 16.74 -5.40 3.53
C GLU A 91 16.80 -6.83 2.97
N SER A 92 18.00 -7.31 2.65
CA SER A 92 18.24 -8.75 2.48
C SER A 92 18.53 -9.35 3.85
N LYS A 93 17.51 -9.57 4.68
CA LYS A 93 17.68 -10.51 5.80
C LYS A 93 17.67 -11.89 5.16
N LEU A 94 18.84 -12.51 5.06
CA LEU A 94 19.01 -13.87 4.53
C LEU A 94 18.01 -14.87 5.15
N GLU A 95 17.59 -14.62 6.39
CA GLU A 95 16.56 -15.37 7.11
C GLU A 95 15.13 -15.13 6.60
N GLU A 96 14.76 -13.89 6.25
CA GLU A 96 13.46 -13.58 5.62
C GLU A 96 13.36 -14.17 4.22
N ASP A 97 14.43 -14.10 3.43
CA ASP A 97 14.48 -14.72 2.10
C ASP A 97 14.30 -16.24 2.21
N GLN A 98 14.98 -16.90 3.15
CA GLN A 98 14.80 -18.33 3.41
C GLN A 98 13.39 -18.69 3.88
N LYS A 99 12.77 -17.84 4.70
CA LYS A 99 11.40 -18.04 5.17
C LYS A 99 10.40 -17.88 4.01
N LEU A 100 10.60 -16.88 3.16
CA LEU A 100 9.80 -16.67 1.95
C LEU A 100 9.94 -17.84 0.98
N LEU A 101 11.12 -18.39 0.79
CA LEU A 101 11.31 -19.59 -0.05
C LEU A 101 10.50 -20.80 0.43
N ARG A 102 10.33 -20.96 1.76
CA ARG A 102 9.58 -22.07 2.37
C ARG A 102 8.09 -21.78 2.59
N SER A 103 7.67 -20.53 2.48
CA SER A 103 6.29 -20.10 2.73
C SER A 103 5.32 -20.56 1.64
N SER A 104 4.04 -20.69 1.98
CA SER A 104 2.99 -20.98 1.00
C SER A 104 2.70 -19.79 0.07
N ASP A 105 2.05 -20.02 -1.08
CA ASP A 105 1.60 -18.94 -1.97
C ASP A 105 0.69 -17.92 -1.25
N ILE A 106 -0.11 -18.37 -0.29
CA ILE A 106 -1.00 -17.48 0.50
C ILE A 106 -0.18 -16.62 1.45
N GLU A 107 0.80 -17.20 2.14
CA GLU A 107 1.67 -16.43 3.04
C GLU A 107 2.43 -15.34 2.28
N LYS A 108 2.99 -15.69 1.11
CA LYS A 108 3.63 -14.74 0.19
C LYS A 108 2.69 -13.63 -0.29
N ALA A 109 1.44 -13.99 -0.56
CA ALA A 109 0.42 -13.04 -1.00
C ALA A 109 0.02 -12.08 0.14
N VAL A 110 -0.05 -12.55 1.38
CA VAL A 110 -0.40 -11.74 2.55
C VAL A 110 0.79 -10.86 2.97
N TYR A 111 1.97 -11.45 3.16
CA TYR A 111 3.17 -10.75 3.59
C TYR A 111 4.37 -11.05 2.67
N PRO A 112 5.12 -10.03 2.22
CA PRO A 112 4.92 -8.59 2.42
C PRO A 112 3.98 -7.92 1.39
N LEU A 113 3.40 -8.68 0.45
CA LEU A 113 2.72 -8.12 -0.72
C LEU A 113 1.41 -7.39 -0.37
N ALA A 114 0.44 -8.05 0.26
CA ALA A 114 -0.79 -7.37 0.64
C ALA A 114 -0.54 -6.37 1.77
N ILE A 115 0.16 -6.81 2.82
CA ILE A 115 0.58 -6.01 3.96
C ILE A 115 2.09 -6.24 4.16
N PRO A 116 2.92 -5.19 4.24
CA PRO A 116 2.56 -3.77 4.25
C PRO A 116 2.59 -3.08 2.88
N SER A 117 2.92 -3.77 1.77
CA SER A 117 3.20 -3.07 0.50
C SER A 117 1.98 -2.35 -0.09
N ILE A 118 0.87 -3.05 -0.32
CA ILE A 118 -0.33 -2.47 -0.95
C ILE A 118 -1.21 -1.78 0.09
N ALA A 119 -1.67 -2.53 1.08
CA ALA A 119 -2.44 -2.01 2.21
C ALA A 119 -1.47 -1.49 3.28
N SER A 120 -0.66 -0.51 2.89
CA SER A 120 0.24 0.17 3.81
C SER A 120 -0.56 0.92 4.87
N PRO A 121 -0.02 1.16 6.07
CA PRO A 121 -0.74 1.94 7.07
C PRO A 121 -1.05 3.38 6.62
N GLY A 122 -0.23 3.94 5.73
CA GLY A 122 -0.54 5.20 5.04
C GLY A 122 -1.72 5.08 4.08
N ALA A 123 -1.86 3.97 3.36
CA ALA A 123 -3.02 3.69 2.52
C ALA A 123 -4.30 3.51 3.36
N MET A 124 -4.23 2.73 4.45
CA MET A 124 -5.34 2.54 5.40
C MET A 124 -5.84 3.88 5.96
N LEU A 125 -4.91 4.74 6.35
CA LEU A 125 -5.23 6.08 6.82
C LEU A 125 -5.81 6.98 5.72
N THR A 126 -5.24 6.93 4.52
CA THR A 126 -5.71 7.76 3.41
C THR A 126 -7.13 7.41 3.05
N VAL A 127 -7.48 6.11 2.98
CA VAL A 127 -8.87 5.70 2.69
C VAL A 127 -9.83 6.10 3.81
N MET A 128 -9.41 6.08 5.09
CA MET A 128 -10.22 6.62 6.20
C MET A 128 -10.43 8.13 6.10
N THR A 129 -9.39 8.90 5.73
CA THR A 129 -9.43 10.37 5.71
C THR A 129 -10.14 10.93 4.47
N VAL A 130 -10.02 10.26 3.34
CA VAL A 130 -10.76 10.58 2.11
C VAL A 130 -12.24 10.21 2.26
N THR A 131 -12.55 9.20 3.08
CA THR A 131 -13.92 8.73 3.33
C THR A 131 -14.45 9.18 4.69
N ASP A 132 -14.18 10.41 5.12
CA ASP A 132 -14.68 10.94 6.40
C ASP A 132 -16.21 10.75 6.53
N ASN A 133 -16.64 9.72 7.27
CA ASN A 133 -18.03 9.28 7.36
C ASN A 133 -18.93 10.29 8.09
N SER A 134 -18.32 11.27 8.77
CA SER A 134 -19.02 12.36 9.43
C SER A 134 -19.43 13.49 8.46
N LYS A 135 -18.87 13.50 7.24
CA LYS A 135 -19.08 14.57 6.24
C LYS A 135 -19.59 14.08 4.89
N PHE A 136 -19.38 12.80 4.56
CA PHE A 136 -19.65 12.30 3.21
C PHE A 136 -20.80 11.28 3.15
N SER A 137 -21.62 11.40 2.11
CA SER A 137 -22.79 10.54 1.85
C SER A 137 -22.38 9.14 1.37
N ILE A 138 -23.30 8.17 1.45
CA ILE A 138 -23.10 6.80 0.91
C ILE A 138 -22.64 6.83 -0.57
N ALA A 139 -23.10 7.82 -1.35
CA ALA A 139 -22.70 7.98 -2.74
C ALA A 139 -21.20 8.31 -2.89
N GLU A 140 -20.65 9.14 -2.00
CA GLU A 140 -19.24 9.53 -2.02
C GLU A 140 -18.33 8.39 -1.53
N GLN A 141 -18.83 7.55 -0.62
CA GLN A 141 -18.12 6.32 -0.24
C GLN A 141 -18.06 5.35 -1.42
N ALA A 142 -19.15 5.20 -2.18
CA ALA A 142 -19.19 4.37 -3.37
C ALA A 142 -18.23 4.89 -4.46
N GLU A 143 -18.09 6.21 -4.60
CA GLU A 143 -17.10 6.82 -5.50
C GLU A 143 -15.66 6.46 -5.10
N THR A 144 -15.32 6.58 -3.81
CA THR A 144 -13.98 6.21 -3.30
C THR A 144 -13.69 4.72 -3.50
N ILE A 145 -14.66 3.84 -3.20
CA ILE A 145 -14.53 2.40 -3.45
C ILE A 145 -14.32 2.14 -4.95
N GLY A 146 -15.02 2.87 -5.82
CA GLY A 146 -14.83 2.82 -7.26
C GLY A 146 -13.41 3.22 -7.69
N GLN A 147 -12.87 4.30 -7.13
CA GLN A 147 -11.48 4.72 -7.38
C GLN A 147 -10.48 3.65 -6.93
N ILE A 148 -10.65 3.08 -5.74
CA ILE A 148 -9.81 1.99 -5.24
C ILE A 148 -9.89 0.80 -6.20
N ALA A 149 -11.09 0.38 -6.61
CA ALA A 149 -11.27 -0.73 -7.55
C ALA A 149 -10.55 -0.49 -8.90
N ILE A 150 -10.60 0.74 -9.43
CA ILE A 150 -9.86 1.13 -10.64
C ILE A 150 -8.36 1.00 -10.43
N ILE A 151 -7.82 1.50 -9.30
CA ILE A 151 -6.39 1.39 -8.99
C ILE A 151 -5.98 -0.08 -8.88
N PHE A 152 -6.78 -0.93 -8.25
CA PHE A 152 -6.53 -2.37 -8.16
C PHE A 152 -6.59 -3.07 -9.51
N ALA A 153 -7.49 -2.67 -10.41
CA ALA A 153 -7.54 -3.19 -11.77
C ALA A 153 -6.25 -2.85 -12.54
N VAL A 154 -5.78 -1.61 -12.43
CA VAL A 154 -4.50 -1.18 -13.04
C VAL A 154 -3.32 -1.93 -12.41
N MET A 155 -3.31 -2.07 -11.08
CA MET A 155 -2.28 -2.82 -10.37
C MET A 155 -2.21 -4.27 -10.84
N LEU A 156 -3.34 -4.96 -10.97
CA LEU A 156 -3.37 -6.35 -11.48
C LEU A 156 -2.80 -6.46 -12.89
N VAL A 157 -3.11 -5.50 -13.78
CA VAL A 157 -2.52 -5.44 -15.12
C VAL A 157 -0.99 -5.30 -15.05
N LEU A 158 -0.49 -4.44 -14.16
CA LEU A 158 0.95 -4.26 -13.93
C LEU A 158 1.60 -5.54 -13.36
N LEU A 159 1.02 -6.15 -12.33
CA LEU A 159 1.54 -7.37 -11.71
C LEU A 159 1.55 -8.56 -12.68
N PHE A 160 0.50 -8.71 -13.51
CA PHE A 160 0.47 -9.74 -14.56
C PHE A 160 1.49 -9.49 -15.67
N SER A 161 1.87 -8.22 -15.86
CA SER A 161 2.90 -7.81 -16.81
C SER A 161 4.30 -7.75 -16.20
N ALA A 162 4.45 -8.02 -14.89
CA ALA A 162 5.71 -7.83 -14.18
C ALA A 162 6.87 -8.64 -14.78
N SER A 163 6.61 -9.85 -15.26
CA SER A 163 7.63 -10.67 -15.94
C SER A 163 8.11 -10.07 -17.26
N ARG A 164 7.25 -9.33 -17.98
CA ARG A 164 7.65 -8.58 -19.19
C ARG A 164 8.39 -7.31 -18.82
N ILE A 165 7.92 -6.61 -17.78
CA ILE A 165 8.56 -5.40 -17.28
C ILE A 165 10.00 -5.71 -16.87
N ILE A 166 10.22 -6.75 -16.05
CA ILE A 166 11.57 -7.12 -15.60
C ILE A 166 12.47 -7.59 -16.76
N ALA A 167 11.90 -8.23 -17.79
CA ALA A 167 12.66 -8.61 -18.98
C ALA A 167 13.17 -7.40 -19.78
N VAL A 168 12.50 -6.25 -19.68
CA VAL A 168 12.91 -5.00 -20.35
C VAL A 168 13.87 -4.18 -19.48
N ILE A 169 13.59 -4.04 -18.18
CA ILE A 169 14.37 -3.14 -17.29
C ILE A 169 15.53 -3.84 -16.57
N GLY A 170 15.49 -5.17 -16.47
CA GLY A 170 16.45 -5.99 -15.73
C GLY A 170 16.39 -5.81 -14.21
N ASN A 171 17.14 -6.66 -13.49
CA ASN A 171 17.22 -6.62 -12.03
C ASN A 171 17.78 -5.28 -11.50
N ALA A 172 18.74 -4.68 -12.21
CA ALA A 172 19.30 -3.38 -11.86
C ALA A 172 18.25 -2.26 -11.95
N GLY A 173 17.46 -2.23 -13.03
CA GLY A 173 16.39 -1.25 -13.20
C GLY A 173 15.30 -1.40 -12.14
N ALA A 174 14.89 -2.64 -11.83
CA ALA A 174 13.94 -2.91 -10.77
C ALA A 174 14.43 -2.43 -9.39
N SER A 175 15.72 -2.60 -9.09
CA SER A 175 16.33 -2.09 -7.85
C SER A 175 16.31 -0.56 -7.78
N VAL A 176 16.63 0.13 -8.89
CA VAL A 176 16.55 1.60 -8.95
C VAL A 176 15.11 2.08 -8.71
N ILE A 177 14.13 1.47 -9.38
CA ILE A 177 12.71 1.81 -9.19
C ILE A 177 12.30 1.62 -7.72
N SER A 178 12.68 0.50 -7.10
CA SER A 178 12.41 0.24 -5.68
C SER A 178 12.93 1.35 -4.79
N ARG A 179 14.18 1.79 -4.99
CA ARG A 179 14.79 2.85 -4.18
C ARG A 179 14.10 4.20 -4.38
N VAL A 180 13.74 4.53 -5.63
CA VAL A 180 13.04 5.78 -5.94
C VAL A 180 11.64 5.79 -5.33
N MET A 181 10.87 4.70 -5.45
CA MET A 181 9.54 4.60 -4.83
C MET A 181 9.65 4.63 -3.30
N GLY A 182 10.64 3.95 -2.72
CA GLY A 182 10.94 4.06 -1.30
C GLY A 182 11.19 5.51 -0.85
N LEU A 183 11.96 6.30 -1.59
CA LEU A 183 12.15 7.72 -1.30
C LEU A 183 10.86 8.55 -1.37
N ILE A 184 9.96 8.24 -2.32
CA ILE A 184 8.65 8.87 -2.43
C ILE A 184 7.78 8.52 -1.22
N LEU A 185 7.65 7.24 -0.88
CA LEU A 185 6.85 6.78 0.27
C LEU A 185 7.38 7.33 1.60
N ALA A 186 8.71 7.40 1.77
CA ALA A 186 9.32 8.03 2.94
C ALA A 186 8.96 9.52 3.03
N SER A 187 8.95 10.22 1.90
CA SER A 187 8.56 11.64 1.84
C SER A 187 7.08 11.84 2.17
N VAL A 188 6.20 10.98 1.64
CA VAL A 188 4.76 10.98 1.95
C VAL A 188 4.51 10.71 3.43
N ALA A 189 5.22 9.75 4.00
CA ALA A 189 5.14 9.43 5.42
C ALA A 189 5.55 10.63 6.31
N VAL A 190 6.68 11.28 6.01
CA VAL A 190 7.13 12.46 6.76
C VAL A 190 6.15 13.62 6.64
N ASP A 191 5.63 13.91 5.45
CA ASP A 191 4.61 14.95 5.24
C ASP A 191 3.31 14.64 6.04
N GLY A 192 2.89 13.37 6.07
CA GLY A 192 1.78 12.89 6.88
C GLY A 192 1.97 13.13 8.38
N ILE A 193 3.17 12.82 8.91
CA ILE A 193 3.52 13.08 10.31
C ILE A 193 3.48 14.57 10.61
N ILE A 194 4.07 15.41 9.76
CA ILE A 194 4.08 16.87 9.94
C ILE A 194 2.65 17.42 9.99
N LYS A 195 1.77 16.98 9.09
CA LYS A 195 0.37 17.38 9.05
C LYS A 195 -0.37 16.97 10.33
N ALA A 196 -0.19 15.74 10.78
CA ALA A 196 -0.81 15.24 12.02
C ALA A 196 -0.32 16.03 13.24
N MET A 197 0.99 16.29 13.37
CA MET A 197 1.54 17.06 14.48
C MET A 197 1.02 18.51 14.51
N ARG A 198 0.83 19.15 13.35
CA ARG A 198 0.23 20.49 13.31
C ARG A 198 -1.20 20.53 13.85
N VAL A 199 -1.98 19.47 13.62
CA VAL A 199 -3.34 19.36 14.17
C VAL A 199 -3.28 19.22 15.70
N VAL A 200 -2.40 18.35 16.21
CA VAL A 200 -2.22 18.13 17.65
C VAL A 200 -1.74 19.39 18.38
N LEU A 201 -0.84 20.16 17.76
CA LEU A 201 -0.29 21.39 18.37
C LEU A 201 -1.20 22.62 18.24
N ALA A 202 -2.21 22.57 17.38
CA ALA A 202 -3.16 23.67 17.16
C ALA A 202 -4.47 23.54 17.97
N GLY A 203 -4.73 22.36 18.55
CA GLY A 203 -5.81 22.10 19.50
C GLY A 203 -5.35 22.27 20.94
#